data_AF-A0A5E6N2B8-F1
#
_entry.id   AF-A0A5E6N2B8-F1
#
_cell.length_a   1.000
_cell.length_b   1.000
_cell.length_c   1.000
_cell.angle_alpha   90.00
_cell.angle_beta   90.00
_cell.angle_gamma   90.00
#
_symmetry.space_group_name_H-M   'P 1'
#
loop_
_entity.id
_entity.type
_entity.pdbx_description
1 polymer ?
#
loop_
_entity_poly.entity_id
_entity_poly.type
_entity_poly.pdbx_seq_one_letter_code
_entity_poly.pdbx_strand_id
1 'polypeptide(L)'
;MFIKGEESQAQVYLDKAFNFADNHQDLLAELWFYRLAHCPDYRQQAIEQLDALLEMGVKSIGWDFSANIERAKEQGFEPIELLQQYADKISQ
;
A
#
# COMPACT_ATOMS: atom_id res chain seq x y z
N MET A 1 2.51 -7.82 -9.75
CA MET A 1 3.98 -7.94 -9.87
C MET A 1 4.61 -8.20 -8.51
N PHE A 2 4.29 -7.44 -7.45
CA PHE A 2 4.70 -7.82 -6.08
C PHE A 2 4.22 -9.22 -5.66
N ILE A 3 2.92 -9.51 -5.82
CA ILE A 3 2.34 -10.84 -5.57
C ILE A 3 3.04 -11.94 -6.40
N LYS A 4 3.58 -11.59 -7.58
CA LYS A 4 4.25 -12.54 -8.48
C LYS A 4 5.75 -12.72 -8.18
N GLY A 5 6.31 -12.01 -7.21
CA GLY A 5 7.75 -12.04 -6.91
C GLY A 5 8.62 -11.31 -7.94
N GLU A 6 8.08 -10.28 -8.59
CA GLU A 6 8.81 -9.43 -9.54
C GLU A 6 9.11 -8.06 -8.91
N GLU A 7 9.78 -8.03 -7.75
CA GLU A 7 9.86 -6.86 -6.87
C GLU A 7 10.49 -5.63 -7.55
N SER A 8 11.62 -5.78 -8.25
CA SER A 8 12.29 -4.65 -8.91
C SER A 8 11.41 -4.01 -9.97
N GLN A 9 10.72 -4.84 -10.76
CA GLN A 9 9.82 -4.36 -11.80
C GLN A 9 8.57 -3.71 -11.18
N ALA A 10 8.03 -4.33 -10.14
CA ALA A 10 6.89 -3.81 -9.40
C ALA A 10 7.19 -2.43 -8.79
N GLN A 11 8.38 -2.22 -8.24
CA GLN A 11 8.80 -0.93 -7.69
C GLN A 11 8.87 0.15 -8.78
N VAL A 12 9.43 -0.15 -9.96
CA VAL A 12 9.46 0.79 -11.10
C VAL A 12 8.05 1.19 -11.53
N TYR A 13 7.11 0.23 -11.56
CA TYR A 13 5.73 0.53 -11.91
C TYR A 13 5.00 1.29 -10.79
N LEU A 14 5.31 1.01 -9.52
CA LEU A 14 4.76 1.73 -8.39
C LEU A 14 5.17 3.21 -8.43
N ASP A 15 6.45 3.48 -8.68
CA ASP A 15 6.98 4.85 -8.81
C ASP A 15 6.32 5.59 -9.98
N LYS A 16 6.09 4.90 -11.10
CA LYS A 16 5.32 5.46 -12.23
C LYS A 16 3.87 5.74 -11.83
N ALA A 17 3.21 4.81 -11.14
CA ALA A 17 1.82 4.98 -10.71
C ALA A 17 1.66 6.20 -9.80
N PHE A 18 2.60 6.47 -8.90
CA PHE A 18 2.59 7.70 -8.10
C PHE A 18 2.61 8.97 -8.95
N ASN A 19 3.37 8.99 -10.04
CA ASN A 19 3.40 10.15 -10.96
C ASN A 19 2.08 10.33 -11.73
N PHE A 20 1.27 9.28 -11.86
CA PHE A 20 -0.02 9.32 -12.56
C PHE A 20 -1.23 9.40 -11.64
N ALA A 21 -1.05 9.23 -10.33
CA ALA A 21 -2.15 9.23 -9.37
C ALA A 21 -2.84 10.60 -9.27
N ASP A 22 -2.19 11.69 -9.72
CA ASP A 22 -2.72 13.06 -9.73
C ASP A 22 -3.57 13.38 -8.48
N ASN A 23 -4.86 13.69 -8.65
CA ASN A 23 -5.80 14.00 -7.57
C ASN A 23 -6.66 12.79 -7.14
N HIS A 24 -6.34 11.57 -7.59
CA HIS A 24 -7.04 10.33 -7.21
C HIS A 24 -6.56 9.85 -5.84
N GLN A 25 -7.18 10.38 -4.79
CA GLN A 25 -6.79 10.11 -3.39
C GLN A 25 -7.00 8.65 -2.98
N ASP A 26 -8.06 8.01 -3.50
CA ASP A 26 -8.33 6.58 -3.35
C ASP A 26 -7.17 5.73 -3.88
N LEU A 27 -6.71 6.03 -5.09
CA LEU A 27 -5.54 5.39 -5.69
C LEU A 27 -4.27 5.69 -4.87
N LEU A 28 -4.08 6.90 -4.37
CA LEU A 28 -2.94 7.23 -3.51
C LEU A 28 -2.91 6.37 -2.24
N ALA A 29 -4.06 6.10 -1.62
CA ALA A 29 -4.14 5.22 -0.46
C ALA A 29 -3.71 3.78 -0.81
N GLU A 30 -4.15 3.26 -1.96
CA GLU A 30 -3.71 1.94 -2.45
C GLU A 30 -2.19 1.89 -2.72
N LEU A 31 -1.64 2.91 -3.41
CA LEU A 31 -0.22 2.95 -3.75
C LEU A 31 0.66 3.05 -2.51
N TRP A 32 0.26 3.86 -1.52
CA TRP A 32 0.97 3.94 -0.24
C TRP A 32 0.87 2.64 0.55
N PHE A 33 -0.26 1.95 0.50
CA PHE A 33 -0.37 0.61 1.06
C PHE A 33 0.64 -0.36 0.43
N TYR A 34 0.78 -0.36 -0.90
CA TYR A 34 1.77 -1.22 -1.56
C TYR A 34 3.20 -0.87 -1.18
N ARG A 35 3.52 0.43 -1.04
CA ARG A 35 4.83 0.88 -0.53
C ARG A 35 5.09 0.36 0.87
N LEU A 36 4.10 0.45 1.77
CA LEU A 36 4.22 -0.06 3.13
C LEU A 36 4.49 -1.58 3.12
N ALA A 37 3.70 -2.34 2.35
CA ALA A 37 3.80 -3.79 2.30
C ALA A 37 5.14 -4.29 1.72
N HIS A 38 5.62 -3.67 0.64
CA HIS A 38 6.67 -4.27 -0.19
C HIS A 38 7.97 -3.48 -0.31
N CYS A 39 8.05 -2.24 0.20
CA CYS A 39 9.22 -1.39 0.03
C CYS A 39 9.79 -0.93 1.40
N PRO A 40 10.73 -1.69 2.00
CA PRO A 40 11.27 -1.42 3.33
C PRO A 40 11.74 0.03 3.55
N ASP A 41 12.44 0.59 2.58
CA ASP A 41 13.03 1.94 2.64
C ASP A 41 11.99 3.06 2.76
N TYR A 42 10.71 2.76 2.49
CA TYR A 42 9.64 3.75 2.44
C TYR A 42 8.53 3.51 3.45
N ARG A 43 8.66 2.50 4.33
CA ARG A 43 7.60 2.14 5.28
C ARG A 43 7.19 3.30 6.18
N GLN A 44 8.17 4.04 6.71
CA GLN A 44 7.91 5.20 7.57
C GLN A 44 7.13 6.28 6.82
N GLN A 45 7.57 6.63 5.61
CA GLN A 45 6.88 7.60 4.76
C GLN A 45 5.47 7.10 4.39
N ALA A 46 5.31 5.81 4.10
CA ALA A 46 4.02 5.24 3.75
C ALA A 46 3.03 5.33 4.91
N ILE A 47 3.46 5.07 6.15
CA ILE A 47 2.64 5.25 7.36
C ILE A 47 2.18 6.70 7.48
N GLU A 48 3.09 7.67 7.39
CA GLU A 48 2.77 9.10 7.51
C GLU A 48 1.75 9.55 6.46
N GLN A 49 1.90 9.08 5.22
CA GLN A 49 0.98 9.42 4.13
C GLN A 49 -0.38 8.73 4.26
N LEU A 50 -0.40 7.47 4.67
CA LEU A 50 -1.64 6.74 4.93
C LEU A 50 -2.43 7.36 6.07
N ASP A 51 -1.77 7.75 7.16
CA ASP A 51 -2.42 8.41 8.29
C ASP A 51 -3.04 9.75 7.86
N ALA A 52 -2.30 10.58 7.10
CA ALA A 52 -2.82 11.85 6.59
C ALA A 52 -4.04 11.66 5.66
N LEU A 53 -3.98 10.68 4.75
CA LEU A 53 -5.10 10.36 3.86
C LEU A 53 -6.33 9.89 4.66
N LEU A 54 -6.13 9.02 5.65
CA LEU A 54 -7.21 8.53 6.49
C LEU A 54 -7.82 9.61 7.39
N GLU A 55 -7.03 10.55 7.89
CA GLU A 55 -7.52 11.73 8.63
C GLU A 55 -8.40 12.62 7.75
N MET A 56 -8.10 12.71 6.46
CA MET A 56 -8.93 13.39 5.45
C MET A 56 -10.19 12.59 5.06
N GLY A 57 -10.35 11.38 5.59
CA GLY A 57 -11.48 10.50 5.27
C GLY A 57 -11.36 9.80 3.91
N VAL A 58 -10.15 9.76 3.32
CA VAL A 58 -9.90 9.06 2.05
C VAL A 58 -10.04 7.56 2.24
N LYS A 59 -10.73 6.91 1.30
CA LYS A 59 -11.00 5.47 1.26
C LYS A 59 -10.87 4.97 -0.17
N SER A 60 -10.56 3.68 -0.33
CA SER A 60 -10.76 2.94 -1.57
C SER A 60 -11.77 1.83 -1.31
N ILE A 61 -13.05 2.20 -1.35
CA ILE A 61 -14.15 1.34 -0.90
C ILE A 61 -14.22 0.08 -1.76
N GLY A 62 -14.16 -1.08 -1.11
CA GLY A 62 -14.23 -2.38 -1.78
C GLY A 62 -12.93 -2.85 -2.43
N TRP A 63 -11.82 -2.13 -2.27
CA TRP A 63 -10.52 -2.61 -2.70
C TRP A 63 -10.03 -3.78 -1.83
N ASP A 64 -9.47 -4.81 -2.45
CA ASP A 64 -9.00 -6.01 -1.75
C ASP A 64 -7.47 -6.04 -1.67
N PHE A 65 -6.95 -5.90 -0.46
CA PHE A 65 -5.51 -5.97 -0.17
C PHE A 65 -5.01 -7.36 0.26
N SER A 66 -5.89 -8.36 0.40
CA SER A 66 -5.58 -9.66 1.01
C SER A 66 -4.36 -10.33 0.39
N ALA A 67 -4.29 -10.41 -0.94
CA ALA A 67 -3.17 -11.03 -1.65
C ALA A 67 -1.82 -10.32 -1.41
N ASN A 68 -1.83 -9.00 -1.18
CA ASN A 68 -0.62 -8.27 -0.86
C ASN A 68 -0.19 -8.48 0.59
N ILE A 69 -1.15 -8.62 1.52
CA ILE A 69 -0.87 -8.96 2.92
C ILE A 69 -0.25 -10.35 3.00
N GLU A 70 -0.83 -11.33 2.30
CA GLU A 70 -0.29 -12.69 2.20
C GLU A 70 1.13 -12.68 1.64
N ARG A 71 1.36 -11.95 0.55
CA ARG A 71 2.69 -11.82 -0.04
C ARG A 71 3.69 -11.15 0.90
N ALA A 72 3.30 -10.08 1.58
CA ALA A 72 4.17 -9.39 2.54
C ALA A 72 4.59 -10.33 3.68
N LYS A 73 3.67 -11.20 4.14
CA LYS A 73 3.97 -12.24 5.13
C LYS A 73 5.00 -13.24 4.63
N GLU A 74 4.86 -13.72 3.39
CA GLU A 74 5.87 -14.60 2.77
C GLU A 74 7.24 -13.93 2.63
N GLN A 75 7.25 -12.61 2.40
CA GLN A 75 8.46 -11.79 2.31
C GLN A 75 9.07 -11.47 3.69
N GLY A 76 8.47 -11.94 4.79
CA GLY A 76 8.96 -11.73 6.15
C GLY A 76 8.65 -10.32 6.69
N PHE A 77 7.62 -9.66 6.18
CA PHE A 77 7.14 -8.42 6.79
C PHE A 77 6.57 -8.72 8.19
N GLU A 78 7.19 -8.14 9.20
CA GLU A 78 6.60 -7.95 10.53
C GLU A 78 6.47 -6.43 10.69
N PRO A 79 5.29 -5.86 11.02
CA PRO A 79 4.09 -6.43 11.65
C PRO A 79 2.85 -6.59 10.73
N ILE A 80 2.45 -7.82 10.38
CA ILE A 80 1.29 -8.07 9.48
C ILE A 80 -0.03 -7.45 9.97
N GLU A 81 -0.24 -7.39 11.28
CA GLU A 81 -1.43 -6.77 11.89
C GLU A 81 -1.58 -5.30 11.50
N LEU A 82 -0.46 -4.58 11.30
CA LEU A 82 -0.49 -3.19 10.83
C LEU A 82 -1.05 -3.09 9.42
N LEU A 83 -0.64 -4.00 8.52
CA LEU A 83 -1.18 -4.04 7.16
C LEU A 83 -2.69 -4.34 7.18
N GLN A 84 -3.13 -5.28 8.03
CA GLN A 84 -4.56 -5.57 8.14
C GLN A 84 -5.34 -4.33 8.63
N GLN A 85 -4.83 -3.62 9.63
CA GLN A 85 -5.48 -2.40 10.14
C GLN A 85 -5.62 -1.32 9.06
N TYR A 86 -4.58 -1.08 8.26
CA TYR A 86 -4.67 -0.13 7.15
C TYR A 86 -5.63 -0.62 6.07
N ALA A 87 -5.59 -1.90 5.71
CA ALA A 87 -6.50 -2.46 4.73
C ALA A 87 -7.97 -2.29 5.15
N ASP A 88 -8.31 -2.60 6.40
CA ASP A 88 -9.66 -2.44 6.94
C ASP A 88 -10.09 -0.96 6.92
N LYS A 89 -9.20 -0.07 7.35
CA LYS A 89 -9.46 1.38 7.36
C LYS A 89 -9.60 1.97 5.96
N ILE A 90 -8.88 1.48 4.95
CA ILE A 90 -8.95 2.02 3.58
C ILE A 90 -10.19 1.49 2.86
N SER A 91 -10.56 0.23 3.10
CA SER A 91 -11.55 -0.50 2.28
C SER A 91 -13.01 -0.28 2.72
N GLN A 92 -13.24 0.34 3.88
CA GLN A 92 -14.55 0.54 4.51
C GLN A 92 -14.93 2.01 4.70
#